data_AF-A0A7R9JHD9-F1
#
_entry.id   AF-A0A7R9JHD9-F1
#
_cell.length_a   1.000
_cell.length_b   1.000
_cell.length_c   1.000
_cell.angle_alpha   90.00
_cell.angle_beta   90.00
_cell.angle_gamma   90.00
#
_symmetry.space_group_name_H-M   'P 1'
#
loop_
_entity.id
_entity.type
_entity.pdbx_description
1 polymer ?
#
loop_
_entity_poly.entity_id
_entity_poly.type
_entity_poly.pdbx_seq_one_letter_code
_entity_poly.pdbx_strand_id
1 'polypeptide(L)'
;MILKELPEVEAQLLILKELPEVEAQLLVKCSPLVRSYTTSLSLYVVGVLRRYQCCLLLSADQTCQVFEGLCKAVKHVTNPGDCSSAERCVLAHLYDLYSTCSLLKSKPHSVEPFANAYPKIRQALYSALQPSSSNHVCNAQFMAEVFSSPRRGGKLETQWTRQLAESPNNRYSFVCNAVVAVCSETDNDRLNDLAILCAELTACCNALSAEWLGVLMALCCSSNHSSHFIDVLAQVDVQDLSIHNSLAVFTSILIARHCFSLEDFVFHIALPSLVKAGNEGRGDANAEAEAGARLTCHLLLRLFKTVECPQPALYSVSTSPHPLPSAANLGYSIKLSCDRHLLAAAHNNIRVGPVLAVLKAILVLADATARDSKDVSGSKKIDQPPTSHPLKIPAGTMGQSAGELSISHILGTSDILGGGDDPMLDLGSVEHSVSTPTIDIV
;
A
#
# COMPACT_ATOMS: atom_id res chain seq x y z
N MET A 1 -14.77 -19.51 12.82
CA MET A 1 -14.00 -18.86 11.72
C MET A 1 -12.61 -19.47 11.61
N ILE A 2 -11.81 -19.47 12.67
CA ILE A 2 -10.44 -20.07 12.71
C ILE A 2 -10.38 -21.52 12.20
N LEU A 3 -11.35 -22.38 12.56
CA LEU A 3 -11.39 -23.78 12.10
C LEU A 3 -11.55 -23.93 10.57
N LYS A 4 -12.07 -22.92 9.86
CA LYS A 4 -12.23 -22.97 8.39
C LYS A 4 -10.95 -22.64 7.64
N GLU A 5 -9.98 -21.98 8.28
CA GLU A 5 -8.72 -21.52 7.67
C GLU A 5 -7.57 -22.53 7.85
N LEU A 6 -7.72 -23.49 8.77
CA LEU A 6 -6.74 -24.57 9.00
C LEU A 6 -6.42 -25.40 7.74
N PRO A 7 -7.40 -25.79 6.89
CA PRO A 7 -7.11 -26.51 5.65
C PRO A 7 -6.26 -25.72 4.66
N GLU A 8 -6.38 -24.37 4.63
CA GLU A 8 -5.57 -23.54 3.74
C GLU A 8 -4.09 -23.55 4.15
N VAL A 9 -3.82 -23.49 5.46
CA VAL A 9 -2.46 -23.60 6.03
C VAL A 9 -1.86 -24.98 5.76
N GLU A 10 -2.64 -26.05 5.94
CA GLU A 10 -2.19 -27.41 5.65
C GLU A 10 -1.84 -27.62 4.17
N ALA A 11 -2.66 -27.09 3.26
CA ALA A 11 -2.38 -27.14 1.83
C ALA A 11 -1.06 -26.42 1.48
N GLN A 12 -0.81 -25.25 2.06
CA GLN A 12 0.46 -24.54 1.84
C GLN A 12 1.66 -25.32 2.39
N LEU A 13 1.51 -25.96 3.54
CA LEU A 13 2.57 -26.79 4.12
C LEU A 13 2.91 -27.99 3.22
N LEU A 14 1.90 -28.63 2.61
CA LEU A 14 2.14 -29.70 1.65
C LEU A 14 2.92 -29.21 0.43
N ILE A 15 2.51 -28.08 -0.16
CA ILE A 15 3.23 -27.49 -1.31
C ILE A 15 4.68 -27.18 -0.93
N LEU A 16 4.91 -26.57 0.24
CA LEU A 16 6.24 -26.20 0.71
C LEU A 16 7.18 -27.41 0.89
N LYS A 17 6.64 -28.56 1.31
CA LYS A 17 7.41 -29.81 1.47
C LYS A 17 7.89 -30.39 0.15
N GLU A 18 7.12 -30.23 -0.92
CA GLU A 18 7.43 -30.77 -2.25
C GLU A 18 8.43 -29.88 -3.02
N LEU A 19 8.58 -28.60 -2.66
CA LEU A 19 9.45 -27.66 -3.38
C LEU A 19 10.90 -28.14 -3.57
N PRO A 20 11.59 -28.72 -2.57
CA PRO A 20 12.95 -29.20 -2.75
C PRO A 20 13.06 -30.33 -3.78
N GLU A 21 12.06 -31.22 -3.84
CA GLU A 21 12.03 -32.30 -4.82
C GLU A 21 11.75 -31.76 -6.23
N VAL A 22 10.78 -30.83 -6.36
CA VAL A 22 10.50 -30.15 -7.62
C VAL A 22 11.74 -29.44 -8.15
N GLU A 23 12.49 -28.73 -7.29
CA GLU A 23 13.73 -28.07 -7.67
C GLU A 23 14.80 -29.07 -8.15
N ALA A 24 14.96 -30.20 -7.43
CA ALA A 24 15.90 -31.25 -7.82
C ALA A 24 15.54 -31.84 -9.20
N GLN A 25 14.25 -32.06 -9.47
CA GLN A 25 13.79 -32.54 -10.78
C GLN A 25 14.01 -31.51 -11.90
N LEU A 26 13.78 -30.23 -11.63
CA LEU A 26 14.06 -29.15 -12.60
C LEU A 26 15.55 -29.06 -12.93
N LEU A 27 16.42 -29.22 -11.92
CA LEU A 27 17.88 -29.25 -12.07
C LEU A 27 18.33 -30.43 -12.92
N VAL A 28 17.84 -31.64 -12.64
CA VAL A 28 18.15 -32.85 -13.43
C VAL A 28 17.73 -32.70 -14.89
N LYS A 29 16.65 -31.97 -15.16
CA LYS A 29 16.15 -31.69 -16.50
C LYS A 29 16.78 -30.47 -17.17
N CYS A 30 17.74 -29.80 -16.52
CA CYS A 30 18.36 -28.56 -17.01
C CYS A 30 17.32 -27.49 -17.41
N SER A 31 16.21 -27.41 -16.68
CA SER A 31 15.10 -26.52 -17.03
C SER A 31 15.49 -25.05 -16.86
N PRO A 32 15.05 -24.14 -17.75
CA PRO A 32 15.22 -22.70 -17.53
C PRO A 32 14.42 -22.17 -16.34
N LEU A 33 13.49 -22.99 -15.81
CA LEU A 33 12.65 -22.67 -14.65
C LEU A 33 13.30 -22.96 -13.29
N VAL A 34 14.51 -23.52 -13.29
CA VAL A 34 15.32 -23.74 -12.09
C VAL A 34 15.39 -22.43 -11.30
N ARG A 35 15.10 -22.51 -10.00
CA ARG A 35 14.92 -21.41 -9.05
C ARG A 35 13.74 -20.48 -9.31
N SER A 36 13.50 -20.02 -10.54
CA SER A 36 12.44 -19.05 -10.80
C SER A 36 11.04 -19.58 -10.46
N TYR A 37 10.78 -20.85 -10.77
CA TYR A 37 9.48 -21.48 -10.49
C TYR A 37 9.25 -21.72 -9.00
N THR A 38 10.22 -22.35 -8.33
CA THR A 38 10.10 -22.72 -6.90
C THR A 38 10.14 -21.50 -5.99
N THR A 39 10.93 -20.47 -6.33
CA THR A 39 10.91 -19.18 -5.65
C THR A 39 9.58 -18.46 -5.85
N SER A 40 9.02 -18.47 -7.07
CA SER A 40 7.69 -17.89 -7.32
C SER A 40 6.61 -18.61 -6.53
N LEU A 41 6.63 -19.95 -6.51
CA LEU A 41 5.66 -20.74 -5.75
C LEU A 41 5.81 -20.52 -4.24
N SER A 42 7.05 -20.39 -3.74
CA SER A 42 7.33 -20.01 -2.34
C SER A 42 6.68 -18.68 -1.98
N LEU A 43 6.70 -17.69 -2.88
CA LEU A 43 6.04 -16.41 -2.66
C LEU A 43 4.52 -16.56 -2.49
N TYR A 44 3.86 -17.40 -3.30
CA TYR A 44 2.43 -17.69 -3.14
C TYR A 44 2.12 -18.33 -1.80
N VAL A 45 2.91 -19.34 -1.41
CA VAL A 45 2.81 -19.99 -0.10
C VAL A 45 2.95 -18.97 1.03
N VAL A 46 4.00 -18.14 0.99
CA VAL A 46 4.23 -17.08 1.99
C VAL A 46 3.09 -16.08 2.04
N GLY A 47 2.52 -15.68 0.90
CA GLY A 47 1.36 -14.78 0.87
C GLY A 47 0.21 -15.31 1.71
N VAL A 48 -0.18 -16.57 1.49
CA VAL A 48 -1.24 -17.23 2.25
C VAL A 48 -0.86 -17.40 3.72
N LEU A 49 0.33 -17.91 4.02
CA LEU A 49 0.78 -18.15 5.40
C LEU A 49 0.82 -16.86 6.23
N ARG A 50 1.28 -15.74 5.65
CA ARG A 50 1.30 -14.44 6.34
C ARG A 50 -0.10 -13.90 6.59
N ARG A 51 -1.05 -14.11 5.67
CA ARG A 51 -2.46 -13.74 5.87
C ARG A 51 -3.05 -14.48 7.06
N TYR A 52 -2.71 -15.76 7.24
CA TYR A 52 -3.21 -16.63 8.31
C TYR A 52 -2.21 -16.89 9.43
N GLN A 53 -1.26 -15.98 9.65
CA GLN A 53 -0.18 -16.13 10.62
C GLN A 53 -0.70 -16.50 12.02
N CYS A 54 -1.76 -15.84 12.49
CA CYS A 54 -2.35 -16.14 13.80
C CYS A 54 -2.86 -17.58 13.91
N CYS A 55 -3.38 -18.15 12.82
CA CYS A 55 -3.84 -19.54 12.79
C CYS A 55 -2.66 -20.52 12.77
N LEU A 56 -1.63 -20.22 11.97
CA LEU A 56 -0.39 -21.01 11.92
C LEU A 56 0.25 -21.14 13.31
N LEU A 57 0.32 -20.04 14.06
CA LEU A 57 0.91 -20.00 15.40
C LEU A 57 0.15 -20.82 16.47
N LEU A 58 -1.08 -21.28 16.18
CA LEU A 58 -1.81 -22.20 17.08
C LEU A 58 -1.22 -23.62 17.08
N SER A 59 -0.49 -23.99 16.02
CA SER A 59 0.17 -25.29 15.90
C SER A 59 1.69 -25.12 15.85
N ALA A 60 2.33 -25.41 16.98
CA ALA A 60 3.79 -25.35 17.10
C ALA A 60 4.49 -26.27 16.10
N ASP A 61 3.90 -27.45 15.84
CA ASP A 61 4.44 -28.42 14.91
C ASP A 61 4.38 -27.91 13.46
N GLN A 62 3.21 -27.43 13.01
CA GLN A 62 3.07 -26.83 11.67
C GLN A 62 3.96 -25.59 11.53
N THR A 63 4.05 -24.75 12.57
CA THR A 63 4.94 -23.58 12.58
C THR A 63 6.41 -23.98 12.38
N CYS A 64 6.88 -25.01 13.09
CA CYS A 64 8.25 -25.52 12.92
C CYS A 64 8.47 -26.05 11.49
N GLN A 65 7.53 -26.82 10.95
CA GLN A 65 7.66 -27.39 9.61
C GLN A 65 7.64 -26.31 8.52
N VAL A 66 6.78 -25.30 8.65
CA VAL A 66 6.77 -24.13 7.77
C VAL A 66 8.11 -23.40 7.84
N PHE A 67 8.59 -23.14 9.05
CA PHE A 67 9.86 -22.44 9.26
C PHE A 67 11.05 -23.18 8.63
N GLU A 68 11.13 -24.51 8.82
CA GLU A 68 12.18 -25.35 8.22
C GLU A 68 12.07 -25.40 6.69
N GLY A 69 10.84 -25.52 6.15
CA GLY A 69 10.58 -25.52 4.71
C GLY A 69 11.01 -24.21 4.05
N LEU A 70 10.66 -23.07 4.65
CA LEU A 70 11.05 -21.75 4.17
C LEU A 70 12.56 -21.53 4.28
N CYS A 71 13.21 -21.96 5.37
CA CYS A 71 14.67 -21.93 5.48
C CYS A 71 15.35 -22.71 4.34
N LYS A 72 14.81 -23.87 3.94
CA LYS A 72 15.33 -24.64 2.80
C LYS A 72 15.13 -23.90 1.47
N ALA A 73 14.01 -23.20 1.29
CA ALA A 73 13.69 -22.48 0.07
C ALA A 73 14.65 -21.30 -0.20
N VAL A 74 15.19 -20.67 0.84
CA VAL A 74 16.14 -19.54 0.72
C VAL A 74 17.55 -19.87 1.17
N LYS A 75 17.91 -21.15 1.29
CA LYS A 75 19.22 -21.60 1.81
C LYS A 75 20.42 -21.06 1.01
N HIS A 76 20.21 -20.71 -0.26
CA HIS A 76 21.24 -20.16 -1.14
C HIS A 76 21.44 -18.64 -0.97
N VAL A 77 20.51 -17.95 -0.29
CA VAL A 77 20.61 -16.51 -0.06
C VAL A 77 21.60 -16.25 1.06
N THR A 78 22.79 -15.75 0.71
CA THR A 78 23.86 -15.45 1.67
C THR A 78 23.79 -14.01 2.20
N ASN A 79 23.23 -13.10 1.41
CA ASN A 79 23.05 -11.69 1.73
C ASN A 79 21.57 -11.28 1.56
N PRO A 80 20.83 -10.97 2.63
CA PRO A 80 19.43 -10.51 2.54
C PRO A 80 19.22 -9.20 1.77
N GLY A 81 20.28 -8.43 1.49
CA GLY A 81 20.23 -7.25 0.64
C GLY A 81 20.59 -7.48 -0.83
N ASP A 82 20.83 -8.72 -1.23
CA ASP A 82 21.10 -9.14 -2.61
C ASP A 82 20.32 -10.44 -2.88
N CYS A 83 19.03 -10.28 -3.14
CA CYS A 83 18.11 -11.39 -3.39
C CYS A 83 17.01 -10.96 -4.38
N SER A 84 16.19 -11.92 -4.83
CA SER A 84 14.96 -11.61 -5.54
C SER A 84 13.89 -11.04 -4.61
N SER A 85 12.91 -10.33 -5.15
CA SER A 85 11.81 -9.79 -4.35
C SER A 85 10.94 -10.87 -3.71
N ALA A 86 10.86 -12.04 -4.34
CA ALA A 86 10.18 -13.20 -3.78
C ALA A 86 10.93 -13.78 -2.57
N GLU A 87 12.24 -13.96 -2.68
CA GLU A 87 13.10 -14.37 -1.55
C GLU A 87 13.07 -13.35 -0.41
N ARG A 88 13.06 -12.05 -0.73
CA ARG A 88 12.90 -10.97 0.25
C ARG A 88 11.63 -11.15 1.10
N CYS A 89 10.51 -11.50 0.47
CA CYS A 89 9.26 -11.78 1.18
C CYS A 89 9.35 -13.03 2.06
N VAL A 90 10.02 -14.08 1.59
CA VAL A 90 10.28 -15.30 2.38
C VAL A 90 11.14 -14.99 3.61
N LEU A 91 12.22 -14.22 3.43
CA LEU A 91 13.11 -13.80 4.50
C LEU A 91 12.40 -12.94 5.55
N ALA A 92 11.55 -12.00 5.11
CA ALA A 92 10.73 -11.20 6.00
C ALA A 92 9.75 -12.07 6.80
N HIS A 93 9.11 -13.06 6.18
CA HIS A 93 8.23 -13.98 6.89
C HIS A 93 8.97 -14.84 7.92
N LEU A 94 10.15 -15.36 7.56
CA LEU A 94 11.02 -16.10 8.49
C LEU A 94 11.43 -15.22 9.69
N TYR A 95 11.76 -13.95 9.45
CA TYR A 95 12.05 -12.98 10.51
C TYR A 95 10.84 -12.77 11.44
N ASP A 96 9.65 -12.55 10.88
CA ASP A 96 8.40 -12.38 11.63
C ASP A 96 8.09 -13.63 12.48
N LEU A 97 8.21 -14.84 11.92
CA LEU A 97 8.02 -16.10 12.64
C LEU A 97 9.01 -16.27 13.79
N TYR A 98 10.29 -16.06 13.53
CA TYR A 98 11.34 -16.22 14.54
C TYR A 98 11.27 -15.17 15.66
N SER A 99 10.83 -13.94 15.34
CA SER A 99 10.65 -12.88 16.32
C SER A 99 9.44 -13.12 17.23
N THR A 100 8.37 -13.70 16.70
CA THR A 100 7.09 -13.89 17.42
C THR A 100 6.92 -15.26 18.08
N CYS A 101 7.57 -16.32 17.57
CA CYS A 101 7.42 -17.68 18.09
C CYS A 101 8.67 -18.11 18.89
N SER A 102 8.58 -18.05 20.23
CA SER A 102 9.68 -18.44 21.13
C SER A 102 10.05 -19.93 21.03
N LEU A 103 9.13 -20.80 20.61
CA LEU A 103 9.34 -22.24 20.43
C LEU A 103 10.39 -22.56 19.35
N LEU A 104 10.57 -21.68 18.37
CA LEU A 104 11.61 -21.84 17.36
C LEU A 104 13.01 -21.69 17.98
N LYS A 105 13.14 -20.95 19.09
CA LYS A 105 14.42 -20.71 19.77
C LYS A 105 14.85 -21.86 20.68
N SER A 106 13.93 -22.77 21.02
CA SER A 106 14.22 -23.90 21.92
C SER A 106 14.78 -25.15 21.21
N LYS A 107 14.86 -25.16 19.87
CA LYS A 107 15.43 -26.26 19.07
C LYS A 107 16.76 -25.84 18.42
N PRO A 108 17.89 -25.88 19.14
CA PRO A 108 19.13 -25.26 18.67
C PRO A 108 19.64 -25.84 17.35
N HIS A 109 19.60 -27.16 17.15
CA HIS A 109 20.24 -27.79 15.97
C HIS A 109 19.52 -27.56 14.62
N SER A 110 18.21 -27.28 14.61
CA SER A 110 17.49 -26.99 13.34
C SER A 110 17.48 -25.50 12.99
N VAL A 111 17.81 -24.63 13.95
CA VAL A 111 17.63 -23.17 13.83
C VAL A 111 18.95 -22.38 13.88
N GLU A 112 20.07 -23.02 14.23
CA GLU A 112 21.39 -22.39 14.32
C GLU A 112 21.84 -21.64 13.04
N PRO A 113 21.65 -22.16 11.81
CA PRO A 113 21.96 -21.41 10.60
C PRO A 113 21.13 -20.13 10.47
N PHE A 114 19.85 -20.18 10.87
CA PHE A 114 18.96 -19.03 10.81
C PHE A 114 19.26 -17.99 11.89
N ALA A 115 19.68 -18.41 13.09
CA ALA A 115 20.06 -17.50 14.17
C ALA A 115 21.17 -16.51 13.72
N ASN A 116 22.08 -16.96 12.87
CA ASN A 116 23.12 -16.12 12.25
C ASN A 116 22.60 -15.21 11.13
N ALA A 117 21.56 -15.63 10.41
CA ALA A 117 20.91 -14.83 9.36
C ALA A 117 19.98 -13.76 9.94
N TYR A 118 19.32 -14.04 11.06
CA TYR A 118 18.34 -13.15 11.70
C TYR A 118 18.79 -11.69 11.88
N PRO A 119 19.97 -11.37 12.46
CA PRO A 119 20.40 -9.98 12.59
C PRO A 119 20.70 -9.32 11.23
N LYS A 120 21.17 -10.07 10.24
CA LYS A 120 21.41 -9.55 8.88
C LYS A 120 20.10 -9.21 8.17
N ILE A 121 19.08 -10.07 8.31
CA ILE A 121 17.74 -9.83 7.78
C ILE A 121 17.15 -8.59 8.46
N ARG A 122 17.27 -8.47 9.79
CA ARG A 122 16.84 -7.27 10.52
C ARG A 122 17.47 -6.01 9.96
N GLN A 123 18.79 -6.01 9.78
CA GLN A 123 19.52 -4.85 9.27
C GLN A 123 19.09 -4.50 7.84
N ALA A 124 18.87 -5.49 6.99
CA ALA A 124 18.54 -5.30 5.58
C ALA A 124 17.08 -4.87 5.35
N LEU A 125 16.12 -5.42 6.11
CA LEU A 125 14.69 -5.30 5.82
C LEU A 125 13.90 -4.49 6.86
N TYR A 126 14.39 -4.40 8.10
CA TYR A 126 13.68 -3.79 9.24
C TYR A 126 14.50 -2.70 9.94
N SER A 127 15.57 -2.21 9.33
CA SER A 127 16.27 -1.01 9.83
C SER A 127 15.36 0.20 9.64
N ALA A 128 15.42 1.15 10.57
CA ALA A 128 14.65 2.37 10.48
C ALA A 128 15.02 3.12 9.19
N LEU A 129 14.04 3.33 8.31
CA LEU A 129 14.22 4.07 7.08
C LEU A 129 14.01 5.56 7.35
N GLN A 130 14.71 6.40 6.58
CA GLN A 130 14.39 7.82 6.47
C GLN A 130 14.17 8.11 4.99
N PRO A 131 13.12 8.87 4.63
CA PRO A 131 12.91 9.30 3.25
C PRO A 131 14.14 10.04 2.71
N SER A 132 14.56 9.72 1.49
CA SER A 132 15.69 10.40 0.88
C SER A 132 15.32 11.84 0.51
N SER A 133 16.21 12.78 0.83
CA SER A 133 16.12 14.19 0.42
C SER A 133 16.93 14.45 -0.86
N SER A 134 16.75 13.58 -1.87
CA SER A 134 17.56 13.55 -3.08
C SER A 134 17.20 14.67 -4.06
N ASN A 135 18.24 15.36 -4.55
CA ASN A 135 18.19 16.44 -5.55
C ASN A 135 19.28 16.31 -6.61
N HIS A 136 19.40 15.09 -7.10
CA HIS A 136 20.35 14.77 -8.14
C HIS A 136 19.84 15.22 -9.51
N VAL A 137 20.69 15.16 -10.53
CA VAL A 137 20.26 15.47 -11.91
C VAL A 137 19.70 14.21 -12.52
N CYS A 138 18.41 14.22 -12.85
CA CYS A 138 17.76 13.05 -13.45
C CYS A 138 18.28 12.78 -14.86
N ASN A 139 18.83 11.59 -15.08
CA ASN A 139 19.10 11.08 -16.41
C ASN A 139 17.87 10.33 -16.95
N ALA A 140 17.10 10.97 -17.82
CA ALA A 140 15.89 10.39 -18.42
C ALA A 140 16.15 9.13 -19.27
N GLN A 141 17.39 8.90 -19.73
CA GLN A 141 17.75 7.70 -20.48
C GLN A 141 18.21 6.54 -19.59
N PHE A 142 18.42 6.79 -18.30
CA PHE A 142 18.87 5.75 -17.38
C PHE A 142 17.81 4.64 -17.26
N MET A 143 18.17 3.44 -17.72
CA MET A 143 17.31 2.25 -17.73
C MET A 143 15.96 2.43 -18.47
N ALA A 144 15.87 3.39 -19.41
CA ALA A 144 14.63 3.66 -20.15
C ALA A 144 14.09 2.44 -20.92
N GLU A 145 14.99 1.59 -21.44
CA GLU A 145 14.64 0.33 -22.11
C GLU A 145 13.95 -0.69 -21.19
N VAL A 146 14.23 -0.62 -19.89
CA VAL A 146 13.66 -1.53 -18.90
C VAL A 146 12.20 -1.18 -18.65
N PHE A 147 11.87 0.12 -18.66
CA PHE A 147 10.50 0.61 -18.50
C PHE A 147 9.68 0.47 -19.79
N SER A 148 10.29 0.50 -20.97
CA SER A 148 9.56 0.30 -22.23
C SER A 148 9.09 -1.15 -22.43
N SER A 149 9.82 -2.13 -21.89
CA SER A 149 9.47 -3.55 -21.94
C SER A 149 9.74 -4.28 -20.62
N PRO A 150 8.96 -4.00 -19.55
CA PRO A 150 9.15 -4.65 -18.26
C PRO A 150 8.89 -6.15 -18.40
N ARG A 151 9.91 -6.99 -18.13
CA ARG A 151 9.77 -8.44 -18.20
C ARG A 151 9.43 -9.01 -16.82
N ARG A 152 8.26 -9.62 -16.69
CA ARG A 152 7.87 -10.36 -15.48
C ARG A 152 8.79 -11.56 -15.25
N GLY A 153 9.40 -11.66 -14.06
CA GLY A 153 10.12 -12.86 -13.61
C GLY A 153 11.33 -13.27 -14.49
N GLY A 154 11.83 -12.36 -15.32
CA GLY A 154 13.05 -12.57 -16.10
C GLY A 154 14.28 -12.56 -15.19
N LYS A 155 15.37 -13.18 -15.63
CA LYS A 155 16.67 -12.99 -14.96
C LYS A 155 17.04 -11.51 -15.07
N LEU A 156 17.09 -10.82 -13.94
CA LEU A 156 17.66 -9.49 -13.85
C LEU A 156 19.10 -9.51 -14.34
N GLU A 157 19.44 -8.57 -15.21
CA GLU A 157 20.81 -8.42 -15.65
C GLU A 157 21.64 -7.90 -14.48
N THR A 158 22.69 -8.64 -14.09
CA THR A 158 23.58 -8.27 -12.98
C THR A 158 24.20 -6.89 -13.16
N GLN A 159 24.29 -6.41 -14.40
CA GLN A 159 24.76 -5.07 -14.74
C GLN A 159 23.84 -3.98 -14.17
N TRP A 160 22.52 -4.13 -14.22
CA TRP A 160 21.58 -3.13 -13.71
C TRP A 160 21.74 -2.94 -12.20
N THR A 161 21.87 -4.03 -11.45
CA THR A 161 22.10 -4.00 -10.00
C THR A 161 23.39 -3.25 -9.66
N ARG A 162 24.47 -3.48 -10.41
CA ARG A 162 25.74 -2.77 -10.21
C ARG A 162 25.58 -1.28 -10.47
N GLN A 163 24.96 -0.90 -11.59
CA GLN A 163 24.72 0.49 -11.95
C GLN A 163 23.88 1.23 -10.89
N LEU A 164 22.86 0.59 -10.31
CA LEU A 164 22.08 1.18 -9.22
C LEU A 164 22.89 1.36 -7.93
N ALA A 165 23.75 0.39 -7.60
CA ALA A 165 24.61 0.46 -6.42
C ALA A 165 25.74 1.49 -6.56
N GLU A 166 26.20 1.76 -7.79
CA GLU A 166 27.34 2.62 -8.09
C GLU A 166 27.19 4.06 -7.59
N SER A 167 26.01 4.68 -7.73
CA SER A 167 25.83 6.08 -7.30
C SER A 167 24.42 6.42 -6.83
N PRO A 168 24.29 7.38 -5.88
CA PRO A 168 22.99 7.97 -5.52
C PRO A 168 22.26 8.60 -6.71
N ASN A 169 22.99 9.19 -7.67
CA ASN A 169 22.42 9.79 -8.87
C ASN A 169 21.70 8.76 -9.76
N ASN A 170 22.25 7.54 -9.87
CA ASN A 170 21.63 6.46 -10.63
C ASN A 170 20.34 5.99 -9.97
N ARG A 171 20.33 5.84 -8.64
CA ARG A 171 19.11 5.50 -7.89
C ARG A 171 18.04 6.57 -8.02
N TYR A 172 18.43 7.84 -7.89
CA TYR A 172 17.54 8.96 -8.11
C TYR A 172 16.94 8.93 -9.53
N SER A 173 17.78 8.82 -10.57
CA SER A 173 17.33 8.77 -11.97
C SER A 173 16.38 7.59 -12.21
N PHE A 174 16.70 6.42 -11.66
CA PHE A 174 15.84 5.24 -11.74
C PHE A 174 14.47 5.47 -11.10
N VAL A 175 14.42 6.03 -9.89
CA VAL A 175 13.16 6.29 -9.19
C VAL A 175 12.34 7.35 -9.92
N CYS A 176 12.96 8.42 -10.40
CA CYS A 176 12.29 9.45 -11.20
C CYS A 176 11.67 8.83 -12.47
N ASN A 177 12.46 8.09 -13.24
CA ASN A 177 11.99 7.47 -14.48
C ASN A 177 10.88 6.43 -14.23
N ALA A 178 11.00 5.64 -13.15
CA ALA A 178 9.98 4.67 -12.76
C ALA A 178 8.64 5.33 -12.42
N VAL A 179 8.66 6.42 -11.63
CA VAL A 179 7.44 7.13 -11.24
C VAL A 179 6.78 7.80 -12.45
N VAL A 180 7.55 8.45 -13.32
CA VAL A 180 7.02 9.04 -14.57
C VAL A 180 6.40 7.95 -15.46
N ALA A 181 7.05 6.79 -15.59
CA ALA A 181 6.52 5.66 -16.34
C ALA A 181 5.21 5.12 -15.73
N VAL A 182 5.14 4.98 -14.40
CA VAL A 182 3.94 4.54 -13.67
C VAL A 182 2.78 5.52 -13.85
N CYS A 183 3.02 6.83 -13.73
CA CYS A 183 1.99 7.85 -13.91
C CYS A 183 1.47 7.91 -15.35
N SER A 184 2.31 7.54 -16.33
CA SER A 184 1.93 7.49 -17.74
C SER A 184 1.29 6.17 -18.17
N GLU A 185 1.32 5.14 -17.31
CA GLU A 185 0.87 3.80 -17.65
C GLU A 185 -0.65 3.68 -17.53
N THR A 186 -1.26 3.18 -18.61
CA THR A 186 -2.70 2.94 -18.69
C THR A 186 -3.06 1.46 -18.76
N ASP A 187 -2.11 0.61 -19.16
CA ASP A 187 -2.28 -0.84 -19.18
C ASP A 187 -1.99 -1.42 -17.80
N ASN A 188 -2.99 -2.09 -17.20
CA ASN A 188 -2.86 -2.60 -15.84
C ASN A 188 -1.89 -3.79 -15.72
N ASP A 189 -1.75 -4.60 -16.78
CA ASP A 189 -0.77 -5.70 -16.77
C ASP A 189 0.65 -5.13 -16.76
N ARG A 190 0.93 -4.16 -17.64
CA ARG A 190 2.22 -3.47 -17.70
C ARG A 190 2.52 -2.70 -16.42
N LEU A 191 1.52 -2.06 -15.80
CA LEU A 191 1.67 -1.41 -14.50
C LEU A 191 2.10 -2.38 -13.39
N ASN A 192 1.49 -3.57 -13.33
CA ASN A 192 1.88 -4.59 -12.36
C ASN A 192 3.31 -5.09 -12.64
N ASP A 193 3.67 -5.25 -13.91
CA ASP A 193 5.02 -5.69 -14.31
C ASP A 193 6.09 -4.63 -13.96
N LEU A 194 5.78 -3.34 -14.13
CA LEU A 194 6.63 -2.23 -13.65
C LEU A 194 6.82 -2.28 -12.13
N ALA A 195 5.74 -2.47 -11.38
CA ALA A 195 5.80 -2.55 -9.91
C ALA A 195 6.64 -3.75 -9.43
N ILE A 196 6.46 -4.92 -10.05
CA ILE A 196 7.22 -6.13 -9.74
C ILE A 196 8.71 -5.93 -10.10
N LEU A 197 9.02 -5.32 -11.25
CA LEU A 197 10.38 -4.98 -11.64
C LEU A 197 11.06 -4.06 -10.61
N CYS A 198 10.38 -3.00 -10.19
CA CYS A 198 10.87 -2.09 -9.15
C CYS A 198 11.10 -2.82 -7.82
N ALA A 199 10.23 -3.77 -7.46
CA ALA A 199 10.41 -4.61 -6.28
C ALA A 199 11.63 -5.55 -6.41
N GLU A 200 11.83 -6.16 -7.57
CA GLU A 200 13.00 -7.00 -7.86
C GLU A 200 14.31 -6.19 -7.75
N LEU A 201 14.37 -5.01 -8.38
CA LEU A 201 15.55 -4.14 -8.30
C LEU A 201 15.79 -3.61 -6.87
N THR A 202 14.73 -3.37 -6.09
CA THR A 202 14.86 -3.00 -4.68
C THR A 202 15.43 -4.14 -3.83
N ALA A 203 15.08 -5.39 -4.13
CA ALA A 203 15.62 -6.56 -3.42
C ALA A 203 17.11 -6.79 -3.69
N CYS A 204 17.60 -6.32 -4.85
CA CYS A 204 19.02 -6.31 -5.20
C CYS A 204 19.74 -5.01 -4.79
N CYS A 205 19.01 -3.94 -4.45
CA CYS A 205 19.55 -2.65 -4.05
C CYS A 205 18.68 -2.00 -2.96
N ASN A 206 18.90 -2.41 -1.70
CA ASN A 206 18.11 -1.95 -0.55
C ASN A 206 18.08 -0.42 -0.35
N ALA A 207 19.08 0.30 -0.87
CA ALA A 207 19.11 1.77 -0.78
C ALA A 207 17.91 2.41 -1.50
N LEU A 208 17.27 1.73 -2.45
CA LEU A 208 16.06 2.21 -3.13
C LEU A 208 14.87 2.36 -2.18
N SER A 209 14.81 1.62 -1.07
CA SER A 209 13.73 1.74 -0.07
C SER A 209 13.56 3.18 0.43
N ALA A 210 14.66 3.88 0.70
CA ALA A 210 14.64 5.28 1.14
C ALA A 210 14.24 6.25 0.03
N GLU A 211 14.65 5.96 -1.22
CA GLU A 211 14.30 6.79 -2.39
C GLU A 211 12.80 6.68 -2.72
N TRP A 212 12.20 5.49 -2.60
CA TRP A 212 10.74 5.32 -2.78
C TRP A 212 9.94 6.13 -1.76
N LEU A 213 10.35 6.11 -0.49
CA LEU A 213 9.73 6.94 0.53
C LEU A 213 9.94 8.43 0.24
N GLY A 214 11.14 8.81 -0.23
CA GLY A 214 11.46 10.19 -0.62
C GLY A 214 10.57 10.73 -1.72
N VAL A 215 10.41 9.99 -2.83
CA VAL A 215 9.58 10.44 -3.97
C VAL A 215 8.09 10.45 -3.62
N LEU A 216 7.59 9.48 -2.85
CA LEU A 216 6.20 9.48 -2.40
C LEU A 216 5.93 10.63 -1.42
N MET A 217 6.88 10.95 -0.55
CA MET A 217 6.80 12.13 0.32
C MET A 217 6.78 13.42 -0.52
N ALA A 218 7.60 13.53 -1.57
CA ALA A 218 7.58 14.68 -2.47
C ALA A 218 6.22 14.84 -3.18
N LEU A 219 5.63 13.76 -3.69
CA LEU A 219 4.31 13.78 -4.34
C LEU A 219 3.17 14.12 -3.38
N CYS A 220 3.19 13.57 -2.16
CA CYS A 220 2.10 13.72 -1.19
C CYS A 220 2.22 14.99 -0.32
N CYS A 221 3.43 15.55 -0.20
CA CYS A 221 3.75 16.72 0.64
C CYS A 221 4.44 17.83 -0.17
N SER A 222 4.07 18.00 -1.45
CA SER A 222 4.74 18.87 -2.44
C SER A 222 4.97 20.30 -1.94
N SER A 223 4.02 20.87 -1.20
CA SER A 223 4.11 22.24 -0.69
C SER A 223 5.16 22.45 0.43
N ASN A 224 5.70 21.39 1.04
CA ASN A 224 6.70 21.46 2.15
C ASN A 224 8.13 21.13 1.70
N HIS A 225 8.26 20.40 0.60
CA HIS A 225 9.52 19.84 0.13
C HIS A 225 9.74 20.20 -1.34
N SER A 226 9.35 21.42 -1.75
CA SER A 226 9.44 21.93 -3.13
C SER A 226 10.84 21.84 -3.75
N SER A 227 11.85 21.53 -2.95
CA SER A 227 13.19 21.26 -3.44
C SER A 227 13.50 19.80 -3.72
N HIS A 228 12.77 18.77 -3.25
CA HIS A 228 13.10 17.34 -3.41
C HIS A 228 12.44 16.68 -4.62
N PHE A 229 13.16 15.83 -5.37
CA PHE A 229 12.62 15.13 -6.55
C PHE A 229 11.95 16.07 -7.57
N ILE A 230 12.55 17.26 -7.79
CA ILE A 230 12.00 18.30 -8.68
C ILE A 230 11.74 17.77 -10.08
N ASP A 231 12.59 16.88 -10.60
CA ASP A 231 12.40 16.30 -11.93
C ASP A 231 11.09 15.50 -12.08
N VAL A 232 10.61 14.89 -10.99
CA VAL A 232 9.31 14.20 -10.95
C VAL A 232 8.20 15.23 -10.85
N LEU A 233 8.32 16.20 -9.94
CA LEU A 233 7.30 17.25 -9.74
C LEU A 233 7.12 18.14 -10.99
N ALA A 234 8.15 18.26 -11.83
CA ALA A 234 8.08 18.96 -13.11
C ALA A 234 7.34 18.18 -14.22
N GLN A 235 7.16 16.87 -14.05
CA GLN A 235 6.56 15.97 -15.06
C GLN A 235 5.23 15.35 -14.62
N VAL A 236 4.99 15.26 -13.32
CA VAL A 236 3.82 14.61 -12.71
C VAL A 236 2.99 15.65 -12.00
N ASP A 237 1.78 15.90 -12.53
CA ASP A 237 0.79 16.75 -11.87
C ASP A 237 -0.06 15.92 -10.90
N VAL A 238 0.08 16.17 -9.60
CA VAL A 238 -0.67 15.49 -8.53
C VAL A 238 -2.16 15.87 -8.54
N GLN A 239 -2.52 16.99 -9.16
CA GLN A 239 -3.92 17.40 -9.32
C GLN A 239 -4.66 16.52 -10.34
N ASP A 240 -3.94 15.91 -11.29
CA ASP A 240 -4.52 14.96 -12.23
C ASP A 240 -4.95 13.68 -11.50
N LEU A 241 -6.25 13.44 -11.43
CA LEU A 241 -6.80 12.27 -10.75
C LEU A 241 -6.54 10.96 -11.53
N SER A 242 -6.18 11.04 -12.80
CA SER A 242 -5.97 9.88 -13.66
C SER A 242 -4.80 9.01 -13.17
N ILE A 243 -3.75 9.63 -12.60
CA ILE A 243 -2.54 8.94 -12.14
C ILE A 243 -2.71 8.25 -10.77
N HIS A 244 -3.73 8.63 -9.99
CA HIS A 244 -3.89 8.22 -8.59
C HIS A 244 -4.05 6.70 -8.47
N ASN A 245 -4.80 6.08 -9.39
CA ASN A 245 -4.96 4.62 -9.41
C ASN A 245 -3.66 3.89 -9.74
N SER A 246 -2.87 4.40 -10.68
CA SER A 246 -1.59 3.81 -11.06
C SER A 246 -0.60 3.85 -9.90
N LEU A 247 -0.46 5.01 -9.25
CA LEU A 247 0.35 5.18 -8.05
C LEU A 247 -0.14 4.31 -6.88
N ALA A 248 -1.46 4.18 -6.70
CA ALA A 248 -2.02 3.36 -5.63
C ALA A 248 -1.71 1.87 -5.80
N VAL A 249 -1.83 1.33 -7.02
CA VAL A 249 -1.46 -0.07 -7.30
C VAL A 249 0.06 -0.26 -7.15
N PHE A 250 0.86 0.64 -7.70
CA PHE A 250 2.31 0.60 -7.60
C PHE A 250 2.79 0.58 -6.14
N THR A 251 2.38 1.57 -5.34
CA THR A 251 2.71 1.66 -3.90
C THR A 251 2.23 0.43 -3.12
N SER A 252 1.04 -0.08 -3.44
CA SER A 252 0.51 -1.29 -2.80
C SER A 252 1.38 -2.51 -3.06
N ILE A 253 1.88 -2.69 -4.28
CA ILE A 253 2.77 -3.81 -4.63
C ILE A 253 4.14 -3.63 -3.96
N LEU A 254 4.70 -2.41 -3.94
CA LEU A 254 5.97 -2.16 -3.24
C LEU A 254 5.88 -2.50 -1.74
N ILE A 255 4.79 -2.12 -1.07
CA ILE A 255 4.55 -2.49 0.34
C ILE A 255 4.36 -4.01 0.49
N ALA A 256 3.54 -4.64 -0.37
CA ALA A 256 3.33 -6.08 -0.36
C ALA A 256 4.65 -6.86 -0.51
N ARG A 257 5.58 -6.33 -1.31
CA ARG A 257 6.89 -6.91 -1.60
C ARG A 257 8.02 -6.44 -0.68
N HIS A 258 7.68 -5.80 0.44
CA HIS A 258 8.63 -5.36 1.46
C HIS A 258 9.70 -4.40 0.94
N CYS A 259 9.40 -3.58 -0.07
CA CYS A 259 10.29 -2.51 -0.49
C CYS A 259 10.43 -1.46 0.61
N PHE A 260 9.35 -1.17 1.33
CA PHE A 260 9.30 -0.40 2.57
C PHE A 260 8.03 -0.83 3.33
N SER A 261 7.94 -0.52 4.62
CA SER A 261 6.79 -0.97 5.43
C SER A 261 5.59 -0.04 5.29
N LEU A 262 4.39 -0.59 5.54
CA LEU A 262 3.17 0.21 5.66
C LEU A 262 3.27 1.24 6.80
N GLU A 263 3.99 0.92 7.88
CA GLU A 263 4.23 1.85 8.98
C GLU A 263 5.11 3.02 8.56
N ASP A 264 6.17 2.77 7.79
CA ASP A 264 7.03 3.84 7.25
C ASP A 264 6.24 4.76 6.33
N PHE A 265 5.37 4.19 5.47
CA PHE A 265 4.47 4.98 4.63
C PHE A 265 3.55 5.87 5.46
N VAL A 266 2.91 5.30 6.49
CA VAL A 266 2.01 6.05 7.37
C VAL A 266 2.76 7.19 8.07
N PHE A 267 3.91 6.88 8.69
CA PHE A 267 4.64 7.82 9.52
C PHE A 267 5.30 8.94 8.71
N HIS A 268 5.93 8.62 7.58
CA HIS A 268 6.72 9.58 6.81
C HIS A 268 5.92 10.33 5.74
N ILE A 269 4.79 9.78 5.28
CA ILE A 269 4.07 10.32 4.13
C ILE A 269 2.64 10.67 4.54
N ALA A 270 1.89 9.68 5.04
CA ALA A 270 0.46 9.88 5.25
C ALA A 270 0.16 10.91 6.35
N LEU A 271 0.77 10.77 7.53
CA LEU A 271 0.54 11.71 8.63
C LEU A 271 1.02 13.13 8.29
N PRO A 272 2.25 13.35 7.78
CA PRO A 272 2.68 14.69 7.41
C PRO A 272 1.80 15.35 6.36
N SER A 273 1.37 14.62 5.32
CA SER A 273 0.51 15.15 4.26
C SER A 273 -0.85 15.61 4.81
N LEU A 274 -1.53 14.74 5.59
CA LEU A 274 -2.86 15.03 6.12
C LEU A 274 -2.84 16.16 7.17
N VAL A 275 -1.87 16.14 8.08
CA VAL A 275 -1.73 17.18 9.11
C VAL A 275 -1.43 18.52 8.46
N LYS A 276 -0.61 18.53 7.40
CA LYS A 276 -0.31 19.76 6.67
C LYS A 276 -1.55 20.36 6.03
N ALA A 277 -2.30 19.56 5.27
CA ALA A 277 -3.53 20.03 4.62
C ALA A 277 -4.60 20.47 5.64
N GLY A 278 -4.60 19.91 6.86
CA GLY A 278 -5.50 20.36 7.93
C GLY A 278 -5.08 21.67 8.62
N ASN A 279 -3.82 22.09 8.48
CA ASN A 279 -3.27 23.26 9.15
C ASN A 279 -3.12 24.49 8.24
N GLU A 280 -3.01 24.32 6.93
CA GLU A 280 -2.83 25.43 6.00
C GLU A 280 -4.17 26.13 5.68
N GLY A 281 -4.28 27.41 6.07
CA GLY A 281 -5.36 28.29 5.62
C GLY A 281 -5.08 28.93 4.25
N ARG A 282 -6.13 29.46 3.60
CA ARG A 282 -6.18 29.94 2.19
C ARG A 282 -4.89 30.58 1.61
N GLY A 283 -4.39 29.99 0.52
CA GLY A 283 -3.38 30.51 -0.43
C GLY A 283 -3.09 29.50 -1.55
N ASP A 284 -2.26 29.80 -2.55
CA ASP A 284 -1.88 28.82 -3.62
C ASP A 284 -1.17 27.57 -3.05
N ALA A 285 -0.44 27.73 -1.94
CA ALA A 285 0.13 26.64 -1.17
C ALA A 285 -0.94 25.64 -0.66
N ASN A 286 -2.19 26.11 -0.48
CA ASN A 286 -3.33 25.29 -0.06
C ASN A 286 -3.77 24.33 -1.17
N ALA A 287 -3.70 24.73 -2.45
CA ALA A 287 -4.15 23.88 -3.56
C ALA A 287 -3.21 22.67 -3.77
N GLU A 288 -1.89 22.90 -3.68
CA GLU A 288 -0.89 21.84 -3.75
C GLU A 288 -0.96 20.92 -2.52
N ALA A 289 -1.14 21.48 -1.32
CA ALA A 289 -1.33 20.70 -0.10
C ALA A 289 -2.61 19.85 -0.16
N GLU A 290 -3.71 20.41 -0.68
CA GLU A 290 -4.96 19.68 -0.88
C GLU A 290 -4.79 18.54 -1.89
N ALA A 291 -4.12 18.79 -3.02
CA ALA A 291 -3.85 17.76 -4.02
C ALA A 291 -3.00 16.62 -3.46
N GLY A 292 -1.94 16.94 -2.71
CA GLY A 292 -1.09 15.96 -2.03
C GLY A 292 -1.85 15.15 -0.97
N ALA A 293 -2.72 15.79 -0.18
CA ALA A 293 -3.59 15.11 0.78
C ALA A 293 -4.64 14.24 0.09
N ARG A 294 -5.17 14.67 -1.07
CA ARG A 294 -6.11 13.89 -1.89
C ARG A 294 -5.45 12.61 -2.40
N LEU A 295 -4.24 12.72 -2.96
CA LEU A 295 -3.44 11.57 -3.36
C LEU A 295 -3.20 10.65 -2.16
N THR A 296 -2.79 11.20 -1.01
CA THR A 296 -2.57 10.44 0.23
C THR A 296 -3.81 9.67 0.66
N CYS A 297 -4.98 10.33 0.69
CA CYS A 297 -6.26 9.70 1.00
C CYS A 297 -6.57 8.56 0.02
N HIS A 298 -6.31 8.73 -1.28
CA HIS A 298 -6.52 7.69 -2.28
C HIS A 298 -5.59 6.49 -2.08
N LEU A 299 -4.30 6.74 -1.80
CA LEU A 299 -3.33 5.69 -1.47
C LEU A 299 -3.76 4.92 -0.21
N LEU A 300 -4.11 5.62 0.87
CA LEU A 300 -4.60 5.02 2.11
C LEU A 300 -5.87 4.20 1.88
N LEU A 301 -6.85 4.75 1.16
CA LEU A 301 -8.07 4.04 0.81
C LEU A 301 -7.74 2.73 0.11
N ARG A 302 -6.79 2.72 -0.83
CA ARG A 302 -6.38 1.50 -1.52
C ARG A 302 -5.66 0.50 -0.60
N LEU A 303 -4.76 0.98 0.24
CA LEU A 303 -3.95 0.16 1.15
C LEU A 303 -4.79 -0.50 2.25
N PHE A 304 -5.84 0.19 2.73
CA PHE A 304 -6.73 -0.28 3.79
C PHE A 304 -8.04 -0.90 3.26
N LYS A 305 -8.40 -0.68 1.99
CA LYS A 305 -9.54 -1.38 1.37
C LYS A 305 -9.20 -2.87 1.29
N THR A 306 -10.07 -3.68 1.90
CA THR A 306 -9.93 -5.14 1.94
C THR A 306 -9.79 -5.67 0.52
N VAL A 307 -8.59 -6.13 0.19
CA VAL A 307 -8.24 -6.43 -1.20
C VAL A 307 -9.10 -7.57 -1.74
N GLU A 308 -9.43 -8.60 -0.94
CA GLU A 308 -10.53 -9.54 -1.19
C GLU A 308 -10.98 -10.17 0.15
N CYS A 309 -12.28 -10.07 0.46
CA CYS A 309 -12.92 -11.02 1.37
C CYS A 309 -12.73 -12.43 0.77
N PRO A 310 -12.47 -13.49 1.55
CA PRO A 310 -12.63 -14.84 1.00
C PRO A 310 -14.06 -14.88 0.43
N GLN A 311 -14.24 -15.15 -0.85
CA GLN A 311 -15.55 -15.52 -1.36
C GLN A 311 -15.71 -17.02 -1.14
N PRO A 312 -16.37 -17.49 -0.06
CA PRO A 312 -16.81 -18.89 0.03
C PRO A 312 -17.86 -19.25 -1.03
N ALA A 313 -18.37 -18.28 -1.81
CA ALA A 313 -19.45 -18.47 -2.77
C ALA A 313 -19.06 -19.25 -4.04
N LEU A 314 -17.78 -19.45 -4.33
CA LEU A 314 -17.36 -20.29 -5.48
C LEU A 314 -17.43 -21.80 -5.19
N TYR A 315 -17.73 -22.20 -3.96
CA TYR A 315 -17.93 -23.62 -3.58
C TYR A 315 -19.38 -23.98 -3.26
N SER A 316 -20.33 -23.04 -3.31
CA SER A 316 -21.75 -23.37 -3.19
C SER A 316 -22.42 -23.36 -4.57
N VAL A 317 -22.55 -24.55 -5.16
CA VAL A 317 -23.61 -24.79 -6.14
C VAL A 317 -24.93 -24.33 -5.51
N SER A 318 -25.66 -23.45 -6.21
CA SER A 318 -26.99 -22.95 -5.87
C SER A 318 -27.08 -21.91 -4.74
N THR A 319 -27.15 -20.61 -5.07
CA THR A 319 -28.38 -19.77 -4.95
C THR A 319 -28.12 -18.29 -5.28
N SER A 320 -28.94 -17.77 -6.22
CA SER A 320 -29.29 -16.37 -6.51
C SER A 320 -28.24 -15.38 -7.08
N PRO A 321 -28.55 -14.69 -8.20
CA PRO A 321 -27.71 -13.65 -8.77
C PRO A 321 -28.02 -12.31 -8.10
N HIS A 322 -27.28 -11.94 -7.05
CA HIS A 322 -27.24 -10.53 -6.66
C HIS A 322 -26.29 -9.80 -7.62
N PRO A 323 -26.71 -8.70 -8.28
CA PRO A 323 -25.86 -8.01 -9.23
C PRO A 323 -24.64 -7.45 -8.48
N LEU A 324 -23.46 -7.96 -8.83
CA LEU A 324 -22.17 -7.45 -8.39
C LEU A 324 -22.09 -5.94 -8.69
N PRO A 325 -21.43 -5.12 -7.85
CA PRO A 325 -20.95 -3.83 -8.31
C PRO A 325 -20.10 -4.09 -9.55
N SER A 326 -20.56 -3.57 -10.68
CA SER A 326 -19.99 -3.83 -12.00
C SER A 326 -18.46 -3.77 -11.98
N ALA A 327 -17.80 -4.85 -12.38
CA ALA A 327 -16.37 -4.92 -12.62
C ALA A 327 -15.87 -3.91 -13.68
N ALA A 328 -16.77 -3.11 -14.26
CA ALA A 328 -16.48 -2.05 -15.21
C ALA A 328 -15.64 -0.87 -14.64
N ASN A 329 -15.50 -0.74 -13.31
CA ASN A 329 -14.69 0.32 -12.69
C ASN A 329 -13.30 -0.13 -12.17
N LEU A 330 -12.90 -1.38 -12.41
CA LEU A 330 -11.64 -1.93 -11.86
C LEU A 330 -10.52 -2.01 -12.88
N GLY A 331 -10.36 -0.97 -13.72
CA GLY A 331 -9.26 -0.91 -14.70
C GLY A 331 -7.89 -1.10 -14.05
N TYR A 332 -7.72 -0.67 -12.79
CA TYR A 332 -6.47 -0.80 -12.04
C TYR A 332 -6.63 -1.74 -10.83
N SER A 333 -5.99 -2.91 -10.88
CA SER A 333 -6.02 -3.95 -9.83
C SER A 333 -4.63 -4.54 -9.54
N ILE A 334 -4.43 -5.10 -8.35
CA ILE A 334 -3.26 -5.95 -8.05
C ILE A 334 -3.56 -7.33 -8.61
N LYS A 335 -2.83 -7.76 -9.63
CA LYS A 335 -3.20 -8.95 -10.40
C LYS A 335 -2.75 -10.25 -9.76
N LEU A 336 -1.59 -10.28 -9.10
CA LEU A 336 -1.10 -11.49 -8.44
C LEU A 336 -1.80 -11.70 -7.09
N SER A 337 -2.35 -12.90 -6.89
CA SER A 337 -3.03 -13.25 -5.63
C SER A 337 -2.08 -13.25 -4.43
N CYS A 338 -0.81 -13.61 -4.63
CA CYS A 338 0.20 -13.53 -3.58
C CYS A 338 0.40 -12.10 -3.08
N ASP A 339 0.48 -11.11 -3.98
CA ASP A 339 0.63 -9.70 -3.63
C ASP A 339 -0.60 -9.19 -2.88
N ARG A 340 -1.82 -9.61 -3.30
CA ARG A 340 -3.06 -9.31 -2.56
C ARG A 340 -3.02 -9.86 -1.13
N HIS A 341 -2.56 -11.11 -0.94
CA HIS A 341 -2.43 -11.72 0.37
C HIS A 341 -1.34 -11.09 1.23
N LEU A 342 -0.20 -10.74 0.63
CA LEU A 342 0.89 -10.06 1.32
C LEU A 342 0.48 -8.67 1.78
N LEU A 343 -0.28 -7.92 0.96
CA LEU A 343 -0.80 -6.62 1.37
C LEU A 343 -1.83 -6.76 2.49
N ALA A 344 -2.74 -7.73 2.39
CA ALA A 344 -3.69 -8.03 3.47
C ALA A 344 -2.97 -8.40 4.77
N ALA A 345 -1.86 -9.15 4.69
CA ALA A 345 -1.03 -9.45 5.83
C ALA A 345 -0.31 -8.21 6.39
N ALA A 346 0.18 -7.30 5.54
CA ALA A 346 0.77 -6.04 5.98
C ALA A 346 -0.24 -5.18 6.75
N HIS A 347 -1.49 -5.13 6.28
CA HIS A 347 -2.60 -4.50 7.00
C HIS A 347 -2.87 -5.16 8.36
N ASN A 348 -2.97 -6.49 8.42
CA ASN A 348 -3.28 -7.19 9.67
C ASN A 348 -2.16 -7.08 10.73
N ASN A 349 -0.93 -6.83 10.31
CA ASN A 349 0.24 -6.76 11.19
C ASN A 349 0.68 -5.33 11.53
N ILE A 350 0.00 -4.30 11.00
CA ILE A 350 0.29 -2.92 11.38
C ILE A 350 -0.03 -2.71 12.86
N ARG A 351 0.81 -1.96 13.58
CA ARG A 351 0.48 -1.58 14.96
C ARG A 351 -0.77 -0.70 15.01
N VAL A 352 -1.53 -0.82 16.09
CA VAL A 352 -2.76 -0.03 16.32
C VAL A 352 -2.47 1.48 16.33
N GLY A 353 -1.31 1.89 16.85
CA GLY A 353 -0.91 3.31 16.95
C GLY A 353 -0.93 4.05 15.61
N PRO A 354 -0.18 3.60 14.58
CA PRO A 354 -0.23 4.15 13.23
C PRO A 354 -1.65 4.26 12.65
N VAL A 355 -2.50 3.24 12.83
CA VAL A 355 -3.89 3.25 12.33
C VAL A 355 -4.71 4.35 13.00
N LEU A 356 -4.66 4.44 14.33
CA LEU A 356 -5.35 5.48 15.08
C LEU A 356 -4.85 6.88 14.72
N ALA A 357 -3.54 7.02 14.48
CA ALA A 357 -2.96 8.30 14.06
C ALA A 357 -3.52 8.75 12.70
N VAL A 358 -3.62 7.83 11.73
CA VAL A 358 -4.20 8.13 10.40
C VAL A 358 -5.66 8.49 10.51
N LEU A 359 -6.46 7.69 11.23
CA LEU A 359 -7.89 7.97 11.43
C LEU A 359 -8.10 9.33 12.10
N LYS A 360 -7.29 9.67 13.12
CA LYS A 360 -7.33 10.98 13.76
C LYS A 360 -6.97 12.10 12.79
N ALA A 361 -5.92 11.93 11.99
CA ALA A 361 -5.51 12.94 11.00
C ALA A 361 -6.59 13.17 9.94
N ILE A 362 -7.23 12.10 9.45
CA ILE A 362 -8.37 12.19 8.53
C ILE A 362 -9.55 12.94 9.16
N LEU A 363 -9.88 12.65 10.43
CA LEU A 363 -10.96 13.35 11.13
C LEU A 363 -10.67 14.84 11.32
N VAL A 364 -9.43 15.21 11.65
CA VAL A 364 -9.00 16.61 11.78
C VAL A 364 -9.10 17.33 10.43
N LEU A 365 -8.66 16.69 9.34
CA LEU A 365 -8.79 17.23 7.99
C LEU A 365 -10.28 17.39 7.58
N ALA A 366 -11.13 16.43 7.94
CA ALA A 366 -12.57 16.49 7.70
C ALA A 366 -13.22 17.68 8.43
N ASP A 367 -12.85 17.94 9.68
CA ASP A 367 -13.37 19.07 10.46
C ASP A 367 -12.91 20.41 9.86
N ALA A 368 -11.63 20.52 9.49
CA ALA A 368 -11.09 21.72 8.85
C ALA A 368 -11.86 22.07 7.56
N THR A 369 -12.02 21.08 6.67
CA THR A 369 -12.75 21.27 5.40
C THR A 369 -14.25 21.57 5.59
N ALA A 370 -14.88 21.02 6.65
CA ALA A 370 -16.28 21.29 6.96
C ALA A 370 -16.50 22.71 7.52
N ARG A 371 -15.57 23.24 8.31
CA ARG A 371 -15.63 24.61 8.84
C ARG A 371 -15.48 25.64 7.73
N ASP A 372 -14.57 25.39 6.79
CA ASP A 372 -14.38 26.25 5.62
C ASP A 372 -15.63 26.34 4.72
N SER A 373 -16.36 25.23 4.59
CA SER A 373 -17.62 25.18 3.83
C SER A 373 -18.71 26.08 4.43
N LYS A 374 -18.72 26.25 5.76
CA LYS A 374 -19.69 27.11 6.47
C LYS A 374 -19.41 28.59 6.29
N ASP A 375 -18.14 29.01 6.31
CA ASP A 375 -17.75 30.43 6.17
C ASP A 375 -18.06 30.99 4.77
N VAL A 376 -17.99 30.17 3.72
CA VAL A 376 -18.40 30.56 2.36
C VAL A 376 -19.93 30.69 2.24
N SER A 377 -20.70 29.88 2.97
CA SER A 377 -22.17 29.94 2.99
C SER A 377 -22.73 31.12 3.82
N GLY A 378 -21.97 31.59 4.82
CA GLY A 378 -22.35 32.69 5.71
C GLY A 378 -22.21 34.09 5.09
N SER A 379 -21.48 34.22 3.99
CA SER A 379 -21.12 35.52 3.38
C SER A 379 -21.96 35.89 2.14
N LYS A 380 -23.06 35.16 1.85
CA LYS A 380 -23.98 35.42 0.72
C LYS A 380 -25.38 35.90 1.14
N LYS A 381 -25.47 36.73 2.19
CA LYS A 381 -26.65 37.58 2.43
C LYS A 381 -26.19 39.03 2.57
N ILE A 382 -26.98 39.96 2.00
CA ILE A 382 -26.77 41.42 1.84
C ILE A 382 -26.12 41.73 0.47
N ASP A 383 -26.73 42.36 -0.54
CA ASP A 383 -28.00 43.06 -0.76
C ASP A 383 -28.33 43.01 -2.27
N GLN A 384 -29.60 42.81 -2.66
CA GLN A 384 -30.09 43.25 -3.98
C GLN A 384 -31.58 43.62 -3.91
N PRO A 385 -32.00 44.79 -4.45
CA PRO A 385 -33.38 45.27 -4.38
C PRO A 385 -34.25 44.62 -5.47
N PRO A 386 -35.60 44.64 -5.32
CA PRO A 386 -36.48 43.84 -6.16
C PRO A 386 -36.72 44.54 -7.49
N THR A 387 -36.58 43.82 -8.61
CA THR A 387 -37.24 44.20 -9.86
C THR A 387 -37.94 43.00 -10.47
N SER A 388 -39.23 43.20 -10.72
CA SER A 388 -40.18 42.32 -11.37
C SER A 388 -39.89 42.20 -12.87
N HIS A 389 -39.93 40.99 -13.43
CA HIS A 389 -40.72 40.60 -14.61
C HIS A 389 -40.46 39.13 -14.99
N PRO A 390 -41.46 38.35 -15.44
CA PRO A 390 -41.29 36.93 -15.78
C PRO A 390 -41.06 36.75 -17.29
N LEU A 391 -40.12 35.90 -17.72
CA LEU A 391 -40.15 35.29 -19.06
C LEU A 391 -39.24 34.05 -19.19
N LYS A 392 -39.92 32.91 -19.37
CA LYS A 392 -39.66 31.71 -20.19
C LYS A 392 -38.23 31.17 -20.42
N ILE A 393 -38.09 29.90 -20.02
CA ILE A 393 -37.10 28.88 -20.35
C ILE A 393 -36.99 28.65 -21.88
N PRO A 394 -35.80 28.25 -22.38
CA PRO A 394 -35.75 27.02 -23.16
C PRO A 394 -34.64 26.05 -22.70
N ALA A 395 -34.90 24.78 -22.98
CA ALA A 395 -34.14 23.60 -22.59
C ALA A 395 -32.91 23.33 -23.49
N GLY A 396 -31.94 22.58 -22.95
CA GLY A 396 -30.73 22.04 -23.61
C GLY A 396 -29.48 22.58 -22.88
N THR A 397 -28.60 21.78 -22.28
CA THR A 397 -27.92 20.59 -22.81
C THR A 397 -27.31 19.83 -21.62
N MET A 398 -27.52 18.51 -21.52
CA MET A 398 -26.84 17.67 -20.53
C MET A 398 -25.39 17.47 -20.95
N GLY A 399 -24.49 18.31 -20.42
CA GLY A 399 -23.06 18.02 -20.38
C GLY A 399 -22.75 17.31 -19.07
N GLN A 400 -22.33 16.05 -19.14
CA GLN A 400 -21.74 15.35 -18.00
C GLN A 400 -20.43 16.04 -17.64
N SER A 401 -20.41 16.84 -16.58
CA SER A 401 -19.17 17.28 -15.95
C SER A 401 -18.57 16.08 -15.21
N ALA A 402 -17.33 15.72 -15.55
CA ALA A 402 -16.51 14.88 -14.69
C ALA A 402 -16.50 15.53 -13.29
N GLY A 403 -17.08 14.85 -12.32
CA GLY A 403 -17.30 15.39 -10.99
C GLY A 403 -15.98 15.75 -10.32
N GLU A 404 -15.86 16.99 -9.89
CA GLU A 404 -14.77 17.49 -9.07
C GLU A 404 -14.76 16.71 -7.73
N LEU A 405 -13.85 15.74 -7.60
CA LEU A 405 -13.72 14.92 -6.39
C LEU A 405 -13.01 15.73 -5.28
N SER A 406 -13.74 16.65 -4.66
CA SER A 406 -13.28 17.40 -3.48
C SER A 406 -12.96 16.45 -2.32
N ILE A 407 -12.04 16.83 -1.43
CA ILE A 407 -11.75 16.08 -0.20
C ILE A 407 -13.03 15.83 0.61
N SER A 408 -13.95 16.80 0.64
CA SER A 408 -15.26 16.66 1.30
C SER A 408 -16.12 15.53 0.70
N HIS A 409 -15.96 15.24 -0.59
CA HIS A 409 -16.63 14.13 -1.28
C HIS A 409 -15.99 12.78 -0.94
N ILE A 410 -14.66 12.74 -0.85
CA ILE A 410 -13.91 11.55 -0.42
C ILE A 410 -14.24 11.18 1.02
N LEU A 411 -14.41 12.19 1.89
CA LEU A 411 -14.68 12.01 3.31
C LEU A 411 -16.18 11.90 3.64
N GLY A 412 -17.08 12.04 2.65
CA GLY A 412 -18.53 11.95 2.84
C GLY A 412 -19.14 13.09 3.67
N THR A 413 -18.47 14.24 3.75
CA THR A 413 -18.96 15.41 4.50
C THR A 413 -19.83 16.34 3.64
N SER A 414 -20.04 16.01 2.36
CA SER A 414 -20.75 16.85 1.37
C SER A 414 -22.26 16.91 1.60
N ASP A 415 -22.88 15.80 2.02
CA ASP A 415 -24.35 15.64 2.06
C ASP A 415 -24.98 16.07 3.39
N ILE A 416 -24.17 16.26 4.44
CA ILE A 416 -24.66 16.68 5.78
C ILE A 416 -25.18 18.14 5.78
N LEU A 417 -24.94 18.89 4.70
CA LEU A 417 -25.26 20.31 4.59
C LEU A 417 -26.32 20.64 3.51
N GLY A 418 -26.85 19.62 2.83
CA GLY A 418 -28.00 19.78 1.94
C GLY A 418 -29.29 19.76 2.74
N GLY A 419 -29.80 20.93 3.13
CA GLY A 419 -31.12 21.06 3.76
C GLY A 419 -32.22 20.47 2.85
N GLY A 420 -32.68 19.28 3.20
CA GLY A 420 -33.88 18.65 2.67
C GLY A 420 -34.69 18.14 3.86
N ASP A 421 -35.85 18.75 4.07
CA ASP A 421 -36.84 18.31 5.05
C ASP A 421 -37.20 16.85 4.81
N ASP A 422 -36.95 15.98 5.78
CA ASP A 422 -37.72 14.75 5.93
C ASP A 422 -38.13 14.59 7.41
N PRO A 423 -39.39 14.25 7.68
CA PRO A 423 -39.95 14.29 9.02
C PRO A 423 -39.65 12.99 9.77
N MET A 424 -39.73 13.11 11.09
CA MET A 424 -39.97 12.01 12.05
C MET A 424 -38.71 11.26 12.50
N LEU A 425 -38.24 11.62 13.69
CA LEU A 425 -38.04 10.70 14.81
C LEU A 425 -38.01 11.54 16.10
N ASP A 426 -39.19 11.71 16.67
CA ASP A 426 -39.42 12.26 18.01
C ASP A 426 -38.95 11.23 19.05
N LEU A 427 -37.98 11.60 19.88
CA LEU A 427 -37.58 10.87 21.08
C LEU A 427 -37.39 11.87 22.22
N GLY A 428 -38.54 12.23 22.82
CA GLY A 428 -38.77 12.29 24.27
C GLY A 428 -37.59 12.68 25.16
N SER A 429 -37.65 13.92 25.63
CA SER A 429 -36.95 14.46 26.80
C SER A 429 -37.13 13.59 28.04
N VAL A 430 -36.00 13.17 28.65
CA VAL A 430 -35.95 12.72 30.05
C VAL A 430 -34.80 13.46 30.73
N GLU A 431 -35.14 14.40 31.61
CA GLU A 431 -34.23 14.98 32.59
C GLU A 431 -33.81 13.91 33.61
N HIS A 432 -32.52 13.80 33.91
CA HIS A 432 -32.10 13.27 35.21
C HIS A 432 -30.84 13.97 35.74
N SER A 433 -30.97 14.30 37.01
CA SER A 433 -30.12 15.05 37.91
C SER A 433 -28.70 14.49 38.12
N VAL A 434 -27.77 15.43 38.29
CA VAL A 434 -26.37 15.28 38.69
C VAL A 434 -26.22 14.64 40.07
N SER A 435 -25.38 13.61 40.17
CA SER A 435 -24.73 13.21 41.42
C SER A 435 -23.38 12.54 41.15
N THR A 436 -22.31 13.25 41.48
CA THR A 436 -20.90 12.79 41.54
C THR A 436 -20.68 11.85 42.73
N PRO A 437 -19.83 10.81 42.60
CA PRO A 437 -19.18 10.21 43.75
C PRO A 437 -17.66 10.42 43.72
N THR A 438 -17.19 10.99 44.82
CA THR A 438 -15.81 11.01 45.31
C THR A 438 -15.35 9.57 45.60
N ILE A 439 -14.12 9.21 45.25
CA ILE A 439 -13.46 7.99 45.73
C ILE A 439 -12.20 8.38 46.47
N ASP A 440 -12.17 7.99 47.74
CA ASP A 440 -11.12 8.20 48.73
C ASP A 440 -9.87 7.34 48.48
N ILE A 441 -8.76 7.88 48.96
CA ILE A 441 -7.42 7.31 49.04
C ILE A 441 -7.35 6.31 50.19
N VAL A 442 -6.91 5.08 49.92
CA VAL A 442 -5.92 4.31 50.72
C VAL A 442 -5.08 3.45 49.77
#